data_AF-X0ZS90-F1
#
_entry.id   AF-X0ZS90-F1
#
_cell.length_a   1.000
_cell.length_b   1.000
_cell.length_c   1.000
_cell.angle_alpha   90.00
_cell.angle_beta   90.00
_cell.angle_gamma   90.00
#
_symmetry.space_group_name_H-M   'P 1'
#
loop_
_entity.id
_entity.type
_entity.pdbx_description
1 polymer ?
#
loop_
_entity_poly.entity_id
_entity_poly.type
_entity_poly.pdbx_seq_one_letter_code
_entity_poly.pdbx_strand_id
1 'polypeptide(L)'
;DHLDQHTNFSEYATAKKNILRFQKEADFAILNYDQKIVRKTREKTPAQVLFFSQKRDLSKGAFLEDDKVTVSFRGKKFSIINISELKILGKHNIGNVLAAVLVGILYGIKSEKISQTLLRFSGLSHRIEFIEEISGVKFYNDSKATTSESTIAAVKCFKKPVILICGGKEKNTDPSRLAEIIVQRAKYVFLIGETAKKLESLIFKKSKTTEKSILKKVTVSKYLKRAFVDAAKIAKKGDTILLSPAASSFDQFENFEQRGDKFKKLVKGTK
;
A
#
# COMPACT_ATOMS: atom_id res chain seq x y z
N ASP A 1 4.06 11.60 -6.44
CA ASP A 1 3.12 11.95 -5.37
C ASP A 1 3.30 13.42 -5.07
N HIS A 2 2.23 14.12 -4.72
CA HIS A 2 2.24 15.55 -4.36
C HIS A 2 2.86 16.53 -5.40
N LEU A 3 2.83 16.21 -6.70
CA LEU A 3 3.31 17.14 -7.75
C LEU A 3 2.38 18.34 -7.97
N ASP A 4 1.20 18.33 -7.34
CA ASP A 4 0.32 19.49 -7.17
C ASP A 4 0.87 20.50 -6.16
N GLN A 5 1.76 20.07 -5.26
CA GLN A 5 2.41 20.92 -4.24
C GLN A 5 3.89 21.17 -4.53
N HIS A 6 4.48 20.34 -5.38
CA HIS A 6 5.91 20.34 -5.71
C HIS A 6 6.11 20.63 -7.20
N THR A 7 7.01 21.56 -7.53
CA THR A 7 7.23 21.99 -8.93
C THR A 7 7.64 20.84 -9.84
N ASN A 8 8.42 19.89 -9.31
CA ASN A 8 8.82 18.69 -10.03
C ASN A 8 9.32 17.61 -9.05
N PHE A 9 9.63 16.43 -9.57
CA PHE A 9 10.14 15.30 -8.78
C PHE A 9 11.47 15.59 -8.08
N SER A 10 12.34 16.42 -8.66
CA SER A 10 13.63 16.78 -8.07
C SER A 10 13.45 17.59 -6.79
N GLU A 11 12.54 18.56 -6.83
CA GLU A 11 12.19 19.39 -5.67
C GLU A 11 11.52 18.56 -4.57
N TYR A 12 10.52 17.74 -4.90
CA TYR A 12 9.94 16.74 -3.97
C TYR A 12 11.00 15.84 -3.32
N ALA A 13 11.92 15.29 -4.11
CA ALA A 13 12.98 14.42 -3.60
C ALA A 13 13.96 15.19 -2.70
N THR A 14 14.21 16.47 -2.97
CA THR A 14 15.07 17.34 -2.16
C THR A 14 14.40 17.69 -0.84
N ALA A 15 13.11 18.04 -0.86
CA ALA A 15 12.32 18.28 0.34
C ALA A 15 12.40 17.10 1.33
N LYS A 16 12.29 15.86 0.84
CA LYS A 16 12.43 14.66 1.69
C LYS A 16 13.84 14.43 2.23
N LYS A 17 14.88 14.80 1.49
CA LYS A 17 16.28 14.65 1.95
C LYS A 17 16.61 15.57 3.13
N ASN A 18 15.81 16.61 3.37
CA ASN A 18 16.01 17.51 4.52
C ASN A 18 15.99 16.78 5.87
N ILE A 19 15.35 15.60 5.97
CA ILE A 19 15.40 14.76 7.18
C ILE A 19 16.82 14.37 7.59
N LEU A 20 17.78 14.39 6.65
CA LEU A 20 19.17 14.03 6.86
C LEU A 20 20.07 15.24 7.19
N ARG A 21 19.58 16.46 6.98
CA ARG A 21 20.41 17.69 6.87
C ARG A 21 21.22 18.00 8.12
N PHE A 22 20.67 17.74 9.30
CA PHE A 22 21.26 18.13 10.58
C PHE A 22 21.77 16.94 11.40
N GLN A 23 21.86 15.76 10.77
CA GLN A 23 22.39 14.58 11.44
C GLN A 23 23.91 14.70 11.66
N LYS A 24 24.40 14.04 12.70
CA LYS A 24 25.81 13.96 13.12
C LYS A 24 26.30 12.50 13.02
N GLU A 25 27.60 12.26 13.20
CA GLU A 25 28.21 10.93 13.10
C GLU A 25 27.66 9.90 14.10
N ALA A 26 27.21 10.37 15.26
CA ALA A 26 26.57 9.54 16.28
C ALA A 26 25.13 9.12 15.91
N ASP A 27 24.50 9.82 14.96
CA ASP A 27 23.13 9.53 14.53
C ASP A 27 23.08 8.36 13.55
N PHE A 28 21.87 7.87 13.29
CA PHE A 28 21.60 6.82 12.31
C PHE A 28 20.66 7.30 11.21
N ALA A 29 20.92 6.84 9.98
CA ALA A 29 20.03 7.02 8.84
C ALA A 29 19.63 5.66 8.27
N ILE A 30 18.33 5.35 8.29
CA ILE A 30 17.79 4.11 7.73
C ILE A 30 17.31 4.37 6.31
N LEU A 31 17.96 3.74 5.32
CA LEU A 31 17.73 4.02 3.90
C LEU A 31 17.34 2.76 3.11
N ASN A 32 16.46 2.92 2.13
CA ASN A 32 16.10 1.83 1.23
C ASN A 32 17.22 1.61 0.19
N TYR A 33 17.85 0.44 0.22
CA TYR A 33 18.92 0.08 -0.71
C TYR A 33 18.41 -0.18 -2.13
N ASP A 34 17.19 -0.72 -2.26
CA ASP A 34 16.63 -1.17 -3.54
C ASP A 34 16.21 0.00 -4.46
N GLN A 35 16.20 1.22 -3.93
CA GLN A 35 15.88 2.43 -4.67
C GLN A 35 17.14 3.25 -4.89
N LYS A 36 17.64 3.30 -6.14
CA LYS A 36 18.88 4.01 -6.50
C LYS A 36 18.90 5.46 -6.00
N ILE A 37 17.80 6.19 -6.13
CA ILE A 37 17.70 7.58 -5.68
C ILE A 37 17.83 7.72 -4.15
N VAL A 38 17.25 6.80 -3.37
CA VAL A 38 17.35 6.78 -1.91
C VAL A 38 18.73 6.33 -1.47
N ARG A 39 19.28 5.29 -2.10
CA ARG A 39 20.64 4.79 -1.79
C ARG A 39 21.71 5.87 -1.94
N LYS A 40 21.62 6.70 -2.98
CA LYS A 40 22.52 7.85 -3.20
C LYS A 40 22.45 8.92 -2.11
N THR A 41 21.38 8.97 -1.31
CA THR A 41 21.26 9.96 -0.22
C THR A 41 22.21 9.69 0.95
N ARG A 42 22.87 8.51 1.01
CA ARG A 42 24.00 8.25 1.90
C ARG A 42 25.05 9.36 1.87
N GLU A 43 25.33 9.92 0.70
CA GLU A 43 26.33 10.99 0.51
C GLU A 43 25.90 12.34 1.11
N LYS A 44 24.65 12.45 1.61
CA LYS A 44 24.06 13.68 2.15
C LYS A 44 23.98 13.71 3.66
N THR A 45 24.58 12.75 4.37
CA THR A 45 24.59 12.69 5.83
C THR A 45 25.92 12.16 6.36
N PRO A 46 26.47 12.75 7.44
CA PRO A 46 27.59 12.15 8.17
C PRO A 46 27.15 10.97 9.07
N ALA A 47 25.85 10.76 9.24
CA ALA A 47 25.30 9.69 10.08
C ALA A 47 25.74 8.28 9.67
N GLN A 48 25.65 7.37 10.62
CA GLN A 48 25.80 5.95 10.37
C GLN A 48 24.60 5.44 9.56
N VAL A 49 24.86 5.08 8.31
CA VAL A 49 23.80 4.55 7.43
C VAL A 49 23.57 3.06 7.70
N LEU A 50 22.32 2.69 7.94
CA LEU A 50 21.82 1.32 7.92
C LEU A 50 20.89 1.16 6.73
N PHE A 51 21.20 0.23 5.85
CA PHE A 51 20.37 -0.04 4.69
C PHE A 51 19.31 -1.09 5.01
N PHE A 52 18.21 -1.06 4.26
CA PHE A 52 17.34 -2.23 4.15
C PHE A 52 17.10 -2.64 2.69
N SER A 53 16.91 -3.94 2.46
CA SER A 53 16.65 -4.51 1.12
C SER A 53 15.73 -5.71 1.18
N GLN A 54 14.82 -5.80 0.21
CA GLN A 54 14.01 -7.00 -0.02
C GLN A 54 14.62 -7.94 -1.07
N LYS A 55 15.72 -7.52 -1.72
CA LYS A 55 16.23 -8.15 -2.95
C LYS A 55 17.62 -8.75 -2.81
N ARG A 56 18.36 -8.41 -1.76
CA ARG A 56 19.74 -8.85 -1.57
C ARG A 56 20.13 -8.81 -0.11
N ASP A 57 21.12 -9.63 0.20
CA ASP A 57 21.76 -9.62 1.49
C ASP A 57 22.63 -8.37 1.66
N LEU A 58 22.73 -7.91 2.91
CA LEU A 58 23.50 -6.73 3.28
C LEU A 58 24.49 -7.09 4.38
N SER A 59 25.74 -6.64 4.24
CA SER A 59 26.75 -6.79 5.29
C SER A 59 26.41 -6.00 6.55
N LYS A 60 25.63 -4.92 6.44
CA LYS A 60 25.13 -4.09 7.53
C LYS A 60 23.73 -3.56 7.20
N GLY A 61 22.75 -3.81 8.06
CA GLY A 61 21.35 -3.43 7.85
C GLY A 61 20.37 -4.57 8.03
N ALA A 62 19.15 -4.42 7.49
CA ALA A 62 18.11 -5.45 7.53
C ALA A 62 17.73 -5.90 6.13
N PHE A 63 17.62 -7.20 5.91
CA PHE A 63 17.31 -7.74 4.60
C PHE A 63 16.44 -8.98 4.68
N LEU A 64 15.83 -9.32 3.55
CA LEU A 64 15.09 -10.57 3.39
C LEU A 64 16.06 -11.66 2.91
N GLU A 65 16.26 -12.68 3.72
CA GLU A 65 17.10 -13.86 3.44
C GLU A 65 16.24 -15.11 3.64
N ASP A 66 16.04 -15.92 2.59
CA ASP A 66 15.23 -17.14 2.62
C ASP A 66 13.87 -16.96 3.30
N ASP A 67 13.12 -15.94 2.88
CA ASP A 67 11.83 -15.54 3.45
C ASP A 67 11.87 -15.14 4.94
N LYS A 68 13.06 -14.94 5.52
CA LYS A 68 13.25 -14.45 6.88
C LYS A 68 13.72 -13.01 6.88
N VAL A 69 13.12 -12.21 7.76
CA VAL A 69 13.61 -10.88 8.08
C VAL A 69 14.88 -11.03 8.92
N THR A 70 16.03 -10.71 8.34
CA THR A 70 17.36 -10.85 8.95
C THR A 70 18.00 -9.49 9.18
N VAL A 71 18.74 -9.36 10.27
CA VAL A 71 19.52 -8.15 10.62
C VAL A 71 20.99 -8.52 10.72
N SER A 72 21.84 -7.72 10.08
CA SER A 72 23.28 -7.68 10.33
C SER A 72 23.64 -6.35 10.99
N PHE A 73 24.02 -6.37 12.27
CA PHE A 73 24.36 -5.17 13.02
C PHE A 73 25.45 -5.46 14.05
N ARG A 74 26.46 -4.57 14.13
CA ARG A 74 27.62 -4.68 15.04
C ARG A 74 28.30 -6.06 15.01
N GLY A 75 28.53 -6.59 13.80
CA GLY A 75 29.20 -7.88 13.59
C GLY A 75 28.36 -9.11 13.90
N LYS A 76 27.10 -8.96 14.30
CA LYS A 76 26.16 -10.07 14.54
C LYS A 76 25.11 -10.12 13.44
N LYS A 77 24.83 -11.33 12.96
CA LYS A 77 23.75 -11.63 12.03
C LYS A 77 22.72 -12.54 12.71
N PHE A 78 21.45 -12.17 12.68
CA PHE A 78 20.37 -12.92 13.31
C PHE A 78 19.03 -12.69 12.60
N SER A 79 18.18 -13.70 12.58
CA SER A 79 16.84 -13.63 12.02
C SER A 79 15.82 -13.20 13.07
N ILE A 80 14.78 -12.47 12.64
CA ILE A 80 13.71 -11.94 13.48
C ILE A 80 12.45 -12.78 13.36
N ILE A 81 11.97 -13.00 12.13
CA ILE A 81 10.68 -13.65 11.84
C ILE A 81 10.64 -14.12 10.38
N ASN A 82 9.89 -15.18 10.09
CA ASN A 82 9.57 -15.56 8.71
C ASN A 82 8.40 -14.71 8.18
N ILE A 83 8.47 -14.25 6.94
CA ILE A 83 7.43 -13.39 6.35
C ILE A 83 6.07 -14.09 6.24
N SER A 84 6.03 -15.43 6.23
CA SER A 84 4.78 -16.21 6.24
C SER A 84 4.01 -16.09 7.57
N GLU A 85 4.69 -15.70 8.65
CA GLU A 85 4.09 -15.49 9.97
C GLU A 85 3.49 -14.08 10.14
N LEU A 86 3.76 -13.17 9.18
CA LEU A 86 3.22 -11.82 9.21
C LEU A 86 1.75 -11.81 8.80
N LYS A 87 0.91 -11.12 9.58
CA LYS A 87 -0.51 -10.91 9.23
C LYS A 87 -0.71 -9.84 8.15
N ILE A 88 0.24 -8.93 7.99
CA ILE A 88 0.16 -7.83 7.02
C ILE A 88 0.46 -8.31 5.60
N LEU A 89 -0.35 -7.86 4.64
CA LEU A 89 -0.26 -8.32 3.25
C LEU A 89 0.68 -7.46 2.40
N GLY A 90 1.35 -8.10 1.44
CA GLY A 90 2.03 -7.43 0.32
C GLY A 90 3.53 -7.20 0.50
N LYS A 91 4.27 -7.33 -0.61
CA LYS A 91 5.74 -7.14 -0.64
C LYS A 91 6.19 -5.78 -0.11
N HIS A 92 5.43 -4.72 -0.37
CA HIS A 92 5.75 -3.38 0.12
C HIS A 92 5.79 -3.30 1.66
N ASN A 93 4.99 -4.12 2.36
CA ASN A 93 5.00 -4.17 3.82
C ASN A 93 6.26 -4.86 4.37
N ILE A 94 6.91 -5.75 3.61
CA ILE A 94 8.22 -6.32 4.00
C ILE A 94 9.25 -5.20 4.14
N GLY A 95 9.28 -4.24 3.20
CA GLY A 95 10.14 -3.06 3.32
C GLY A 95 9.87 -2.23 4.58
N ASN A 96 8.59 -2.06 4.95
CA ASN A 96 8.21 -1.36 6.17
C ASN A 96 8.70 -2.11 7.42
N VAL A 97 8.56 -3.44 7.43
CA VAL A 97 9.04 -4.30 8.52
C VAL A 97 10.56 -4.21 8.66
N LEU A 98 11.30 -4.32 7.57
CA LEU A 98 12.77 -4.22 7.59
C LEU A 98 13.24 -2.89 8.16
N ALA A 99 12.62 -1.78 7.75
CA ALA A 99 12.93 -0.46 8.30
C ALA A 99 12.56 -0.35 9.80
N ALA A 100 11.39 -0.83 10.20
CA ALA A 100 10.93 -0.79 11.59
C ALA A 100 11.77 -1.66 12.53
N VAL A 101 12.21 -2.83 12.05
CA VAL A 101 13.13 -3.72 12.77
C VAL A 101 14.45 -2.99 13.06
N LEU A 102 15.02 -2.29 12.08
CA LEU A 102 16.25 -1.51 12.30
C LEU A 102 16.06 -0.44 13.37
N VAL A 103 14.92 0.26 13.38
CA VAL A 103 14.61 1.22 14.46
C VAL A 103 14.57 0.51 15.81
N GLY A 104 13.86 -0.61 15.93
CA GLY A 104 13.78 -1.37 17.19
C GLY A 104 15.15 -1.82 17.70
N ILE A 105 16.01 -2.31 16.80
CA ILE A 105 17.38 -2.72 17.13
C ILE A 105 18.24 -1.54 17.60
N LEU A 106 18.12 -0.37 16.96
CA LEU A 106 18.83 0.84 17.37
C LEU A 106 18.43 1.32 18.77
N TYR A 107 17.17 1.13 19.16
CA TYR A 107 16.66 1.41 20.50
C TYR A 107 16.97 0.29 21.52
N GLY A 108 17.74 -0.73 21.15
CA GLY A 108 18.12 -1.83 22.04
C GLY A 108 16.98 -2.78 22.38
N ILE A 109 15.89 -2.79 21.60
CA ILE A 109 14.80 -3.74 21.79
C ILE A 109 15.29 -5.13 21.36
N LYS A 110 15.11 -6.12 22.24
CA LYS A 110 15.49 -7.52 21.97
C LYS A 110 14.74 -8.08 20.77
N SER A 111 15.43 -8.90 19.96
CA SER A 111 14.90 -9.56 18.75
C SER A 111 13.58 -10.29 19.01
N GLU A 112 13.47 -10.96 20.15
CA GLU A 112 12.29 -11.75 20.51
C GLU A 112 11.06 -10.85 20.71
N LYS A 113 11.24 -9.67 21.33
CA LYS A 113 10.15 -8.70 21.52
C LYS A 113 9.70 -8.09 20.19
N ILE A 114 10.65 -7.81 19.30
CA ILE A 114 10.36 -7.31 17.94
C ILE A 114 9.54 -8.37 17.19
N SER A 115 10.00 -9.63 17.21
CA SER A 115 9.32 -10.76 16.57
C SER A 115 7.89 -10.95 17.10
N GLN A 116 7.70 -10.99 18.42
CA GLN A 116 6.38 -11.08 19.05
C GLN A 116 5.44 -9.94 18.66
N THR A 117 5.98 -8.72 18.52
CA THR A 117 5.20 -7.55 18.07
C THR A 117 4.75 -7.72 16.62
N LEU A 118 5.65 -8.16 15.75
CA LEU A 118 5.37 -8.40 14.33
C LEU A 118 4.33 -9.52 14.12
N LEU A 119 4.38 -10.59 14.91
CA LEU A 119 3.38 -11.67 14.91
C LEU A 119 1.96 -11.16 15.22
N ARG A 120 1.86 -10.19 16.13
CA ARG A 120 0.57 -9.65 16.59
C ARG A 120 0.05 -8.53 15.70
N PHE A 121 0.94 -7.78 15.06
CA PHE A 121 0.60 -6.60 14.27
C PHE A 121 -0.29 -6.96 13.06
N SER A 122 -1.54 -6.52 13.12
CA SER A 122 -2.56 -6.78 12.09
C SER A 122 -2.67 -5.67 11.04
N GLY A 123 -1.73 -4.72 11.03
CA GLY A 123 -1.78 -3.55 10.16
C GLY A 123 -2.45 -2.34 10.82
N LEU A 124 -2.65 -1.29 10.03
CA LEU A 124 -3.33 -0.07 10.46
C LEU A 124 -4.75 -0.04 9.91
N SER A 125 -5.67 0.61 10.64
CA SER A 125 -6.99 0.91 10.11
C SER A 125 -6.88 1.59 8.75
N HIS A 126 -7.77 1.24 7.82
CA HIS A 126 -7.83 1.82 6.47
C HIS A 126 -6.62 1.54 5.56
N ARG A 127 -5.74 0.59 5.89
CA ARG A 127 -4.56 0.22 5.08
C ARG A 127 -4.55 -1.28 4.78
N ILE A 128 -5.24 -1.68 3.71
CA ILE A 128 -5.55 -3.09 3.38
C ILE A 128 -6.04 -3.85 4.63
N GLU A 129 -6.87 -3.18 5.43
CA GLU A 129 -7.41 -3.69 6.69
C GLU A 129 -8.47 -4.75 6.38
N PHE A 130 -8.25 -5.98 6.83
CA PHE A 130 -9.30 -6.99 6.81
C PHE A 130 -10.40 -6.60 7.79
N ILE A 131 -11.64 -6.48 7.30
CA ILE A 131 -12.80 -6.16 8.14
C ILE A 131 -13.44 -7.44 8.65
N GLU A 132 -13.96 -8.25 7.73
CA GLU A 132 -14.73 -9.46 8.04
C GLU A 132 -14.88 -10.34 6.78
N GLU A 133 -15.30 -11.59 6.98
CA GLU A 133 -15.74 -12.50 5.93
C GLU A 133 -17.23 -12.82 6.13
N ILE A 134 -18.07 -12.50 5.14
CA ILE A 134 -19.53 -12.71 5.21
C ILE A 134 -19.93 -13.61 4.04
N SER A 135 -20.56 -14.75 4.33
CA SER A 135 -20.96 -15.75 3.32
C SER A 135 -19.82 -16.18 2.39
N GLY A 136 -18.59 -16.22 2.92
CA GLY A 136 -17.38 -16.57 2.17
C GLY A 136 -16.79 -15.45 1.30
N VAL A 137 -17.29 -14.21 1.40
CA VAL A 137 -16.74 -13.02 0.72
C VAL A 137 -15.92 -12.22 1.72
N LYS A 138 -14.66 -11.92 1.38
CA LYS A 138 -13.76 -11.14 2.25
C LYS A 138 -13.83 -9.65 1.92
N PHE A 139 -13.92 -8.83 2.96
CA PHE A 139 -13.98 -7.37 2.83
C PHE A 139 -12.70 -6.70 3.35
N TYR A 140 -12.09 -5.85 2.52
CA TYR A 140 -10.88 -5.12 2.87
C TYR A 140 -11.06 -3.60 2.71
N ASN A 141 -10.61 -2.86 3.71
CA ASN A 141 -10.61 -1.41 3.75
C ASN A 141 -9.21 -0.85 3.51
N ASP A 142 -9.03 -0.21 2.37
CA ASP A 142 -7.81 0.48 1.99
C ASP A 142 -8.11 1.95 1.63
N SER A 143 -9.01 2.59 2.39
CA SER A 143 -9.43 3.98 2.16
C SER A 143 -8.27 4.98 2.16
N LYS A 144 -7.14 4.66 2.83
CA LYS A 144 -5.91 5.47 2.85
C LYS A 144 -5.19 5.49 1.50
N ALA A 145 -5.50 4.59 0.56
CA ALA A 145 -4.96 4.60 -0.79
C ALA A 145 -5.55 5.75 -1.63
N THR A 146 -5.04 6.96 -1.39
CA THR A 146 -5.48 8.18 -2.07
C THR A 146 -4.70 8.49 -3.35
N THR A 147 -3.94 7.52 -3.88
CA THR A 147 -3.15 7.61 -5.11
C THR A 147 -3.27 6.34 -5.95
N SER A 148 -3.10 6.47 -7.27
CA SER A 148 -3.07 5.36 -8.23
C SER A 148 -2.07 4.28 -7.83
N GLU A 149 -0.86 4.67 -7.43
CA GLU A 149 0.21 3.75 -7.03
C GLU A 149 -0.16 2.95 -5.77
N SER A 150 -0.80 3.59 -4.79
CA SER A 150 -1.27 2.92 -3.57
C SER A 150 -2.30 1.85 -3.91
N THR A 151 -3.24 2.17 -4.80
CA THR A 151 -4.28 1.23 -5.24
C THR A 151 -3.70 0.08 -6.06
N ILE A 152 -2.75 0.38 -6.96
CA ILE A 152 -2.01 -0.65 -7.71
C ILE A 152 -1.29 -1.59 -6.74
N ALA A 153 -0.63 -1.06 -5.71
CA ALA A 153 0.04 -1.87 -4.70
C ALA A 153 -0.95 -2.76 -3.95
N ALA A 154 -2.10 -2.22 -3.55
CA ALA A 154 -3.15 -2.95 -2.84
C ALA A 154 -3.75 -4.08 -3.67
N VAL A 155 -4.20 -3.80 -4.90
CA VAL A 155 -4.75 -4.82 -5.81
C VAL A 155 -3.75 -5.95 -6.07
N LYS A 156 -2.45 -5.62 -6.18
CA LYS A 156 -1.39 -6.62 -6.38
C LYS A 156 -1.10 -7.50 -5.16
N CYS A 157 -1.56 -7.15 -3.97
CA CYS A 157 -1.40 -7.98 -2.77
C CYS A 157 -2.24 -9.26 -2.82
N PHE A 158 -3.32 -9.27 -3.59
CA PHE A 158 -4.24 -10.39 -3.68
C PHE A 158 -3.79 -11.38 -4.76
N LYS A 159 -3.76 -12.68 -4.41
CA LYS A 159 -3.45 -13.75 -5.37
C LYS A 159 -4.56 -13.86 -6.43
N LYS A 160 -5.81 -13.81 -5.98
CA LYS A 160 -7.02 -13.85 -6.82
C LYS A 160 -7.45 -12.44 -7.25
N PRO A 161 -8.19 -12.31 -8.37
CA PRO A 161 -8.81 -11.05 -8.77
C PRO A 161 -9.75 -10.49 -7.69
N VAL A 162 -9.83 -9.17 -7.60
CA VAL A 162 -10.68 -8.47 -6.62
C VAL A 162 -11.92 -7.84 -7.26
N ILE A 163 -12.94 -7.58 -6.46
CA ILE A 163 -14.01 -6.63 -6.75
C ILE A 163 -13.58 -5.29 -6.17
N LEU A 164 -13.25 -4.33 -7.04
CA LEU A 164 -12.67 -3.06 -6.62
C LEU A 164 -13.74 -1.97 -6.54
N ILE A 165 -13.74 -1.21 -5.45
CA ILE A 165 -14.42 0.08 -5.35
C ILE A 165 -13.35 1.16 -5.36
N CYS A 166 -13.35 2.02 -6.38
CA CYS A 166 -12.36 3.10 -6.52
C CYS A 166 -12.93 4.38 -7.12
N GLY A 167 -12.20 5.48 -7.02
CA GLY A 167 -12.62 6.82 -7.39
C GLY A 167 -12.84 7.76 -6.19
N GLY A 168 -13.05 9.03 -6.49
CA GLY A 168 -13.10 10.14 -5.53
C GLY A 168 -12.72 11.46 -6.21
N LYS A 169 -12.21 12.42 -5.43
CA LYS A 169 -11.75 13.73 -5.92
C LYS A 169 -10.46 13.64 -6.75
N GLU A 170 -10.42 14.37 -7.86
CA GLU A 170 -9.29 14.45 -8.78
C GLU A 170 -8.05 15.08 -8.13
N LYS A 171 -6.86 14.59 -8.51
CA LYS A 171 -5.56 15.08 -8.03
C LYS A 171 -4.62 15.49 -9.18
N ASN A 172 -5.14 15.64 -10.40
CA ASN A 172 -4.38 15.97 -11.60
C ASN A 172 -3.21 15.01 -11.86
N THR A 173 -3.40 13.73 -11.54
CA THR A 173 -2.42 12.66 -11.81
C THR A 173 -2.86 11.79 -12.99
N ASP A 174 -1.91 11.17 -13.69
CA ASP A 174 -2.22 10.22 -14.77
C ASP A 174 -2.60 8.83 -14.20
N PRO A 175 -3.86 8.37 -14.35
CA PRO A 175 -4.30 7.07 -13.85
C PRO A 175 -4.20 5.97 -14.93
N SER A 176 -3.53 6.21 -16.06
CA SER A 176 -3.42 5.23 -17.16
C SER A 176 -2.87 3.88 -16.73
N ARG A 177 -1.86 3.88 -15.84
CA ARG A 177 -1.30 2.65 -15.27
C ARG A 177 -2.28 1.94 -14.34
N LEU A 178 -3.08 2.68 -13.58
CA LEU A 178 -4.11 2.10 -12.72
C LEU A 178 -5.17 1.41 -13.57
N ALA A 179 -5.64 2.06 -14.63
CA ALA A 179 -6.61 1.49 -15.56
C ALA A 179 -6.14 0.16 -16.16
N GLU A 180 -4.87 0.07 -16.57
CA GLU A 180 -4.27 -1.17 -17.06
C GLU A 180 -4.26 -2.28 -15.99
N ILE A 181 -3.84 -1.97 -14.76
CA ILE A 181 -3.84 -2.95 -13.66
C ILE A 181 -5.25 -3.40 -13.30
N ILE A 182 -6.23 -2.50 -13.34
CA ILE A 182 -7.64 -2.81 -13.13
C ILE A 182 -8.10 -3.88 -14.14
N VAL A 183 -7.82 -3.68 -15.42
CA VAL A 183 -8.21 -4.62 -16.50
C VAL A 183 -7.61 -6.03 -16.27
N GLN A 184 -6.39 -6.10 -15.74
CA GLN A 184 -5.66 -7.35 -15.51
C GLN A 184 -5.98 -8.04 -14.17
N ARG A 185 -6.46 -7.31 -13.17
CA ARG A 185 -6.50 -7.80 -11.77
C ARG A 185 -7.82 -7.58 -11.04
N ALA A 186 -8.75 -6.82 -11.62
CA ALA A 186 -10.10 -6.66 -11.07
C ALA A 186 -11.11 -7.50 -11.87
N LYS A 187 -11.94 -8.27 -11.15
CA LYS A 187 -13.07 -9.03 -11.71
C LYS A 187 -14.22 -8.09 -12.08
N TYR A 188 -14.50 -7.13 -11.20
CA TYR A 188 -15.52 -6.11 -11.32
C TYR A 188 -15.00 -4.80 -10.72
N VAL A 189 -15.41 -3.66 -11.27
CA VAL A 189 -15.06 -2.33 -10.72
C VAL A 189 -16.28 -1.46 -10.55
N PHE A 190 -16.39 -0.85 -9.37
CA PHE A 190 -17.37 0.16 -9.02
C PHE A 190 -16.67 1.49 -8.84
N LEU A 191 -16.93 2.41 -9.76
CA LEU A 191 -16.33 3.73 -9.81
C LEU A 191 -17.20 4.73 -9.06
N ILE A 192 -16.61 5.51 -8.15
CA ILE A 192 -17.31 6.53 -7.36
C ILE A 192 -16.68 7.92 -7.52
N GLY A 193 -17.46 8.95 -7.24
CA GLY A 193 -16.95 10.32 -7.15
C GLY A 193 -16.63 10.99 -8.48
N GLU A 194 -15.96 12.13 -8.37
CA GLU A 194 -15.66 13.04 -9.49
C GLU A 194 -14.86 12.36 -10.61
N THR A 195 -13.87 11.56 -10.24
CA THR A 195 -12.96 10.87 -11.18
C THR A 195 -13.60 9.69 -11.91
N ALA A 196 -14.81 9.27 -11.53
CA ALA A 196 -15.41 8.03 -12.02
C ALA A 196 -15.50 7.97 -13.56
N LYS A 197 -15.96 9.05 -14.20
CA LYS A 197 -16.13 9.07 -15.67
C LYS A 197 -14.81 9.07 -16.44
N LYS A 198 -13.81 9.82 -15.95
CA LYS A 198 -12.46 9.81 -16.54
C LYS A 198 -11.82 8.43 -16.44
N LEU A 199 -11.93 7.80 -15.28
CA LEU A 199 -11.36 6.47 -15.04
C LEU A 199 -12.10 5.38 -15.84
N GLU A 200 -13.43 5.47 -15.98
CA GLU A 200 -14.23 4.60 -16.84
C GLU A 200 -13.73 4.60 -18.29
N SER A 201 -13.55 5.79 -18.88
CA SER A 201 -13.06 5.96 -20.24
C SER A 201 -11.66 5.36 -20.44
N LEU A 202 -10.76 5.55 -19.46
CA LEU A 202 -9.41 4.99 -19.51
C LEU A 202 -9.40 3.47 -19.38
N ILE A 203 -10.21 2.91 -18.48
CA ILE A 203 -10.38 1.46 -18.33
C ILE A 203 -10.90 0.86 -19.64
N PHE A 204 -11.90 1.48 -20.26
CA PHE A 204 -12.45 1.00 -21.54
C PHE A 204 -11.42 1.06 -22.68
N LYS A 205 -10.61 2.13 -22.74
CA LYS A 205 -9.51 2.21 -23.71
C LYS A 205 -8.49 1.09 -23.47
N LYS A 206 -8.09 0.85 -22.22
CA LYS A 206 -7.11 -0.19 -21.86
C LYS A 206 -7.65 -1.61 -22.01
N SER A 207 -8.96 -1.84 -21.83
CA SER A 207 -9.56 -3.17 -22.00
C SER A 207 -9.52 -3.64 -23.45
N LYS A 208 -9.48 -2.72 -24.42
CA LYS A 208 -9.33 -3.03 -25.86
C LYS A 208 -7.89 -3.39 -26.25
N THR A 209 -6.90 -2.89 -25.53
CA THR A 209 -5.47 -3.06 -25.89
C THR A 209 -4.76 -4.10 -25.02
N THR A 210 -5.39 -4.59 -23.95
CA THR A 210 -4.78 -5.55 -23.02
C THR A 210 -5.16 -6.97 -23.42
N GLU A 211 -4.18 -7.76 -23.86
CA GLU A 211 -4.39 -9.14 -24.35
C GLU A 211 -5.10 -10.07 -23.35
N LYS A 212 -4.94 -9.83 -22.04
CA LYS A 212 -5.48 -10.68 -20.96
C LYS A 212 -6.35 -9.89 -20.00
N SER A 213 -7.41 -9.26 -20.52
CA SER A 213 -8.45 -8.67 -19.67
C SER A 213 -9.24 -9.76 -18.95
N ILE A 214 -9.32 -9.66 -17.62
CA ILE A 214 -10.21 -10.49 -16.80
C ILE A 214 -11.44 -9.72 -16.30
N LEU A 215 -11.49 -8.42 -16.63
CA LEU A 215 -12.51 -7.50 -16.18
C LEU A 215 -13.85 -7.82 -16.84
N LYS A 216 -14.86 -8.10 -16.03
CA LYS A 216 -16.19 -8.46 -16.51
C LYS A 216 -17.11 -7.27 -16.69
N LYS A 217 -17.06 -6.31 -15.76
CA LYS A 217 -17.93 -5.12 -15.80
C LYS A 217 -17.33 -3.97 -15.01
N VAL A 218 -17.53 -2.76 -15.54
CA VAL A 218 -17.33 -1.48 -14.85
C VAL A 218 -18.71 -0.89 -14.59
N THR A 219 -18.91 -0.29 -13.42
CA THR A 219 -20.16 0.38 -13.05
C THR A 219 -19.84 1.69 -12.38
N VAL A 220 -20.36 2.79 -12.91
CA VAL A 220 -20.29 4.09 -12.26
C VAL A 220 -21.43 4.22 -11.26
N SER A 221 -21.08 4.56 -10.03
CA SER A 221 -21.99 4.83 -8.92
C SER A 221 -21.69 6.20 -8.36
N LYS A 222 -22.71 7.02 -8.08
CA LYS A 222 -22.48 8.36 -7.53
C LYS A 222 -21.84 8.31 -6.14
N TYR A 223 -22.23 7.33 -5.31
CA TYR A 223 -21.86 7.27 -3.89
C TYR A 223 -21.34 5.90 -3.45
N LEU A 224 -20.46 5.90 -2.44
CA LEU A 224 -19.89 4.70 -1.84
C LEU A 224 -20.94 3.66 -1.41
N LYS A 225 -22.04 4.09 -0.77
CA LYS A 225 -23.09 3.18 -0.30
C LYS A 225 -23.69 2.36 -1.45
N ARG A 226 -23.95 3.01 -2.60
CA ARG A 226 -24.52 2.33 -3.77
C ARG A 226 -23.54 1.35 -4.38
N ALA A 227 -22.29 1.80 -4.58
CA ALA A 227 -21.21 0.95 -5.06
C ALA A 227 -21.02 -0.30 -4.18
N PHE A 228 -21.06 -0.14 -2.86
CA PHE A 228 -20.98 -1.24 -1.91
C PHE A 228 -22.13 -2.24 -2.08
N VAL A 229 -23.38 -1.77 -2.11
CA VAL A 229 -24.56 -2.64 -2.26
C VAL A 229 -24.49 -3.43 -3.57
N ASP A 230 -24.16 -2.76 -4.68
CA ASP A 230 -24.05 -3.43 -5.97
C ASP A 230 -22.88 -4.43 -6.00
N ALA A 231 -21.75 -4.11 -5.37
CA ALA A 231 -20.60 -5.02 -5.23
C ALA A 231 -20.95 -6.26 -4.39
N ALA A 232 -21.59 -6.07 -3.24
CA ALA A 232 -21.99 -7.15 -2.35
C ALA A 232 -23.01 -8.08 -3.02
N LYS A 233 -23.96 -7.52 -3.78
CA LYS A 233 -24.99 -8.29 -4.51
C LYS A 233 -24.42 -9.26 -5.55
N ILE A 234 -23.31 -8.89 -6.21
CA ILE A 234 -22.71 -9.72 -7.28
C ILE A 234 -21.59 -10.64 -6.78
N ALA A 235 -21.08 -10.40 -5.58
CA ALA A 235 -19.97 -11.16 -5.02
C ALA A 235 -20.38 -12.60 -4.72
N LYS A 236 -19.47 -13.53 -4.95
CA LYS A 236 -19.66 -14.96 -4.70
C LYS A 236 -18.65 -15.46 -3.67
N LYS A 237 -18.94 -16.59 -3.03
CA LYS A 237 -18.01 -17.29 -2.13
C LYS A 237 -16.60 -17.37 -2.75
N GLY A 238 -15.59 -16.92 -2.00
CA GLY A 238 -14.20 -16.84 -2.41
C GLY A 238 -13.80 -15.52 -3.09
N ASP A 239 -14.74 -14.62 -3.40
CA ASP A 239 -14.43 -13.27 -3.88
C ASP A 239 -13.89 -12.38 -2.75
N THR A 240 -13.22 -11.31 -3.15
CA THR A 240 -12.71 -10.27 -2.25
C THR A 240 -13.21 -8.91 -2.72
N ILE A 241 -13.90 -8.17 -1.85
CA ILE A 241 -14.29 -6.78 -2.09
C ILE A 241 -13.25 -5.87 -1.42
N LEU A 242 -12.65 -4.99 -2.22
CA LEU A 242 -11.61 -4.06 -1.80
C LEU A 242 -12.08 -2.62 -2.04
N LEU A 243 -12.16 -1.82 -0.98
CA LEU A 243 -12.20 -0.36 -1.12
C LEU A 243 -10.77 0.16 -1.20
N SER A 244 -10.30 0.55 -2.39
CA SER A 244 -8.97 1.17 -2.59
C SER A 244 -9.13 2.33 -3.59
N PRO A 245 -9.34 3.57 -3.09
CA PRO A 245 -9.96 4.65 -3.87
C PRO A 245 -9.12 5.26 -5.00
N ALA A 246 -7.80 5.16 -4.96
CA ALA A 246 -6.86 5.86 -5.85
C ALA A 246 -6.96 7.39 -5.88
N ALA A 247 -7.87 7.96 -5.09
CA ALA A 247 -8.27 9.36 -5.15
C ALA A 247 -8.51 9.91 -3.74
N SER A 248 -8.49 11.24 -3.61
CA SER A 248 -8.85 11.89 -2.34
C SER A 248 -10.34 11.65 -2.02
N SER A 249 -10.71 11.82 -0.75
CA SER A 249 -12.08 11.63 -0.24
C SER A 249 -12.93 12.89 -0.23
N PHE A 250 -12.31 14.07 -0.44
CA PHE A 250 -12.92 15.39 -0.21
C PHE A 250 -14.11 15.75 -1.11
N ASP A 251 -14.45 14.94 -2.10
CA ASP A 251 -15.67 15.11 -2.90
C ASP A 251 -16.93 14.60 -2.18
N GLN A 252 -16.78 13.67 -1.23
CA GLN A 252 -17.90 13.02 -0.54
C GLN A 252 -17.74 12.93 0.98
N PHE A 253 -16.53 13.15 1.50
CA PHE A 253 -16.17 12.93 2.90
C PHE A 253 -15.15 13.96 3.38
N GLU A 254 -15.14 14.23 4.69
CA GLU A 254 -14.19 15.15 5.32
C GLU A 254 -12.74 14.65 5.26
N ASN A 255 -12.53 13.33 5.32
CA ASN A 255 -11.21 12.71 5.28
C ASN A 255 -11.32 11.21 4.90
N PHE A 256 -10.16 10.54 4.75
CA PHE A 256 -10.14 9.15 4.31
C PHE A 256 -10.60 8.19 5.42
N GLU A 257 -10.44 8.57 6.68
CA GLU A 257 -10.91 7.85 7.86
C GLU A 257 -12.44 7.76 7.84
N GLN A 258 -13.14 8.88 7.64
CA GLN A 258 -14.61 8.94 7.55
C GLN A 258 -15.14 8.05 6.41
N ARG A 259 -14.49 8.09 5.24
CA ARG A 259 -14.81 7.19 4.11
C ARG A 259 -14.61 5.72 4.48
N GLY A 260 -13.49 5.41 5.13
CA GLY A 260 -13.14 4.06 5.55
C GLY A 260 -14.07 3.52 6.65
N ASP A 261 -14.47 4.35 7.61
CA ASP A 261 -15.42 4.01 8.66
C ASP A 261 -16.83 3.82 8.11
N LYS A 262 -17.24 4.63 7.13
CA LYS A 262 -18.50 4.41 6.42
C LYS A 262 -18.51 3.05 5.74
N PHE A 263 -17.42 2.66 5.08
CA PHE A 263 -17.28 1.33 4.49
C PHE A 263 -17.37 0.21 5.53
N LYS A 264 -16.65 0.33 6.65
CA LYS A 264 -16.73 -0.63 7.77
C LYS A 264 -18.14 -0.78 8.30
N LYS A 265 -18.88 0.33 8.48
CA LYS A 265 -20.29 0.32 8.91
C LYS A 265 -21.18 -0.42 7.92
N LEU A 266 -20.98 -0.21 6.61
CA LEU A 266 -21.73 -0.90 5.56
C LEU A 266 -21.48 -2.42 5.58
N VAL A 267 -20.22 -2.84 5.73
CA VAL A 267 -19.86 -4.26 5.85
C VAL A 267 -20.54 -4.90 7.06
N LYS A 268 -20.42 -4.27 8.24
CA LYS A 268 -21.02 -4.79 9.48
C LYS A 268 -22.55 -4.86 9.44
N GLY A 269 -23.20 -3.96 8.70
CA GLY A 269 -24.65 -3.95 8.49
C GLY A 269 -25.16 -4.91 7.42
N THR A 270 -24.29 -5.76 6.84
CA THR A 270 -24.67 -6.80 5.86
C THR A 270 -24.91 -8.17 6.51
N LYS A 271 -24.75 -8.25 7.84
CA LYS A 271 -25.21 -9.41 8.64
C LYS A 271 -26.72 -9.44 8.69
#